data_AF-A0AAW9SWV3-F1
#
_entry.id   AF-A0AAW9SWV3-F1
#
_cell.length_a   1.000
_cell.length_b   1.000
_cell.length_c   1.000
_cell.angle_alpha   90.00
_cell.angle_beta   90.00
_cell.angle_gamma   90.00
#
_symmetry.space_group_name_H-M   'P 1'
#
loop_
_entity.id
_entity.type
_entity.pdbx_description
1 polymer ?
#
loop_
_entity_poly.entity_id
_entity_poly.type
_entity_poly.pdbx_seq_one_letter_code
_entity_poly.pdbx_strand_id
1 'polypeptide(L)'
;MPLIESTHWTPPDDHWLMPDYDVETFDTRLIQQYLLLMDQPATPPQVYQFLEGLADELSERFLPAITKELEDNRAPEETDADVARNRRRLIFQFRQHQFATQLLAPALTKYPGQWAILHPLLLAHRPFNRTSAAENAVMKSTVLAAHQELGLPTDPATIDNRWKNLNEQVDLLLTQRKIHHFQQWMNRKAEYPVSEEAMRNLWKQEQILAANQIIHQELTEPITAKHLAEEENSSRAADLL
;
A
#
# COMPACT_ATOMS: atom_id res chain seq x y z
N MET A 1 21.38 -3.52 -46.90
CA MET A 1 20.80 -2.40 -46.14
C MET A 1 20.49 -2.95 -44.76
N PRO A 2 21.03 -2.38 -43.67
CA PRO A 2 20.74 -2.90 -42.33
C PRO A 2 19.35 -2.45 -41.87
N LEU A 3 18.73 -3.34 -41.12
CA LEU A 3 17.40 -3.28 -40.55
C LEU A 3 17.29 -2.08 -39.60
N ILE A 4 16.22 -1.29 -39.75
CA ILE A 4 15.80 -0.31 -38.75
C ILE A 4 15.31 -1.13 -37.55
N GLU A 5 16.04 -1.03 -36.45
CA GLU A 5 15.65 -1.57 -35.15
C GLU A 5 14.23 -1.12 -34.82
N SER A 6 13.37 -2.09 -34.52
CA SER A 6 12.04 -1.82 -34.01
C SER A 6 12.17 -0.99 -32.75
N THR A 7 11.72 0.26 -32.81
CA THR A 7 11.38 1.02 -31.62
C THR A 7 10.36 0.19 -30.85
N HIS A 8 10.84 -0.48 -29.80
CA HIS A 8 9.98 -1.12 -28.81
C HIS A 8 9.18 0.00 -28.13
N TRP A 9 8.05 0.35 -28.74
CA TRP A 9 6.98 1.03 -28.05
C TRP A 9 6.52 0.08 -26.95
N THR A 10 7.00 0.31 -25.73
CA THR A 10 6.35 -0.21 -24.55
C THR A 10 5.09 0.63 -24.37
N PRO A 11 3.89 0.03 -24.35
CA PRO A 11 2.70 0.78 -23.97
C PRO A 11 2.98 1.44 -22.62
N PRO A 12 2.57 2.70 -22.41
CA PRO A 12 2.59 3.24 -21.06
C PRO A 12 1.76 2.32 -20.17
N ASP A 13 2.10 2.24 -18.88
CA ASP A 13 1.43 1.49 -17.80
C ASP A 13 -0.08 1.87 -17.59
N ASP A 14 -0.72 2.46 -18.61
CA ASP A 14 -1.99 3.17 -18.62
C ASP A 14 -3.19 2.31 -19.06
N HIS A 15 -2.98 1.05 -19.48
CA HIS A 15 -4.07 0.08 -19.62
C HIS A 15 -4.22 -0.74 -18.34
N TRP A 16 -5.46 -1.00 -17.88
CA TRP A 16 -5.70 -2.26 -17.17
C TRP A 16 -5.17 -3.28 -18.16
N LEU A 17 -3.96 -3.79 -17.94
CA LEU A 17 -3.34 -4.70 -18.89
C LEU A 17 -4.30 -5.87 -18.89
N MET A 18 -5.15 -6.02 -19.90
CA MET A 18 -5.89 -7.24 -20.12
C MET A 18 -4.79 -8.27 -20.29
N PRO A 19 -4.51 -9.08 -19.26
CA PRO A 19 -3.49 -10.10 -19.44
C PRO A 19 -3.96 -11.03 -20.56
N ASP A 20 -3.03 -11.63 -21.28
CA ASP A 20 -3.36 -12.89 -21.95
C ASP A 20 -3.94 -13.82 -20.90
N TYR A 21 -4.97 -14.61 -21.26
CA TYR A 21 -5.89 -15.35 -20.37
C TYR A 21 -5.23 -16.19 -19.23
N ASP A 22 -3.90 -16.37 -19.22
CA ASP A 22 -3.11 -17.16 -18.29
C ASP A 22 -1.98 -16.40 -17.54
N VAL A 23 -1.86 -15.06 -17.67
CA VAL A 23 -0.80 -14.30 -16.99
C VAL A 23 -1.32 -13.64 -15.71
N GLU A 24 -0.78 -14.07 -14.57
CA GLU A 24 -1.03 -13.41 -13.30
C GLU A 24 -0.35 -12.02 -13.28
N THR A 25 -1.14 -10.96 -13.33
CA THR A 25 -0.70 -9.57 -13.20
C THR A 25 -1.04 -9.01 -11.81
N PHE A 26 -0.56 -7.80 -11.53
CA PHE A 26 -0.97 -7.09 -10.31
C PHE A 26 -2.48 -6.83 -10.28
N ASP A 27 -3.06 -6.52 -11.44
CA ASP A 27 -4.49 -6.23 -11.56
C ASP A 27 -5.31 -7.51 -11.37
N THR A 28 -4.90 -8.65 -11.93
CA THR A 28 -5.59 -9.93 -11.68
C THR A 28 -5.50 -10.34 -10.22
N ARG A 29 -4.34 -10.15 -9.56
CA ARG A 29 -4.19 -10.40 -8.11
C ARG A 29 -5.12 -9.51 -7.29
N LEU A 30 -5.16 -8.22 -7.60
CA LEU A 30 -6.03 -7.26 -6.92
C LEU A 30 -7.49 -7.68 -7.01
N ILE A 31 -7.97 -7.98 -8.22
CA ILE A 31 -9.35 -8.42 -8.44
C ILE A 31 -9.62 -9.78 -7.80
N GLN A 32 -8.69 -10.72 -7.87
CA GLN A 32 -8.83 -12.00 -7.20
C GLN A 32 -9.00 -11.82 -5.67
N GLN A 33 -8.17 -10.99 -5.03
CA GLN A 33 -8.30 -10.69 -3.61
C GLN A 33 -9.64 -10.01 -3.30
N TYR A 34 -10.09 -9.09 -4.17
CA TYR A 34 -11.40 -8.45 -4.02
C TYR A 34 -12.55 -9.45 -4.13
N LEU A 35 -12.57 -10.32 -5.15
CA LEU A 35 -13.63 -11.31 -5.34
C LEU A 35 -13.70 -12.30 -4.17
N LEU A 36 -12.54 -12.82 -3.73
CA LEU A 36 -12.47 -13.69 -2.55
C LEU A 36 -13.00 -13.00 -1.30
N LEU A 37 -12.60 -11.74 -1.08
CA LEU A 37 -13.12 -10.92 0.00
C LEU A 37 -14.62 -10.70 -0.10
N MET A 38 -15.18 -10.62 -1.31
CA MET A 38 -16.61 -10.42 -1.53
C MET A 38 -17.42 -11.72 -1.52
N ASP A 39 -16.84 -12.86 -1.12
CA ASP A 39 -17.46 -14.20 -1.20
C ASP A 39 -17.93 -14.54 -2.63
N GLN A 40 -17.27 -13.96 -3.63
CA GLN A 40 -17.52 -14.23 -5.03
C GLN A 40 -16.50 -15.25 -5.54
N PRO A 41 -16.86 -16.09 -6.51
CA PRO A 41 -15.89 -17.01 -7.05
C PRO A 41 -14.82 -16.20 -7.83
N ALA A 42 -13.56 -16.52 -7.58
CA ALA A 42 -12.40 -15.81 -8.09
C ALA A 42 -11.66 -16.65 -9.15
N THR A 43 -12.44 -17.29 -10.03
CA THR A 43 -11.89 -18.07 -11.15
C THR A 43 -11.35 -17.12 -12.22
N PRO A 44 -10.39 -17.54 -13.08
CA PRO A 44 -9.85 -16.67 -14.12
C PRO A 44 -10.95 -15.99 -14.96
N PRO A 45 -11.98 -16.69 -15.49
CA PRO A 45 -13.03 -16.03 -16.28
C PRO A 45 -13.77 -14.91 -15.54
N GLN A 46 -14.02 -15.06 -14.23
CA GLN A 46 -14.67 -14.02 -13.42
C GLN A 46 -13.76 -12.84 -13.14
N VAL A 47 -12.47 -13.11 -12.89
CA VAL A 47 -11.45 -12.07 -12.74
C VAL A 47 -11.34 -11.24 -14.02
N TYR A 48 -11.26 -11.90 -15.18
CA TYR A 48 -11.22 -11.22 -16.49
C TYR A 48 -12.49 -10.44 -16.77
N GLN A 49 -13.66 -11.01 -16.53
CA GLN A 49 -14.93 -10.31 -16.73
C GLN A 49 -15.03 -9.04 -15.86
N PHE A 50 -14.55 -9.09 -14.62
CA PHE A 50 -14.53 -7.91 -13.75
C PHE A 50 -13.53 -6.86 -14.26
N LEU A 51 -12.32 -7.30 -14.66
CA LEU A 51 -11.30 -6.42 -15.24
C LEU A 51 -11.77 -5.75 -16.53
N GLU A 52 -12.49 -6.48 -17.39
CA GLU A 52 -13.09 -5.96 -18.61
C GLU A 52 -14.05 -4.81 -18.29
N GLY A 53 -14.94 -5.00 -17.31
CA GLY A 53 -15.84 -3.93 -16.85
C GLY A 53 -15.09 -2.68 -16.33
N LEU A 54 -13.97 -2.86 -15.62
CA LEU A 54 -13.13 -1.73 -15.19
C LEU A 54 -12.40 -1.06 -16.36
N ALA A 55 -11.97 -1.86 -17.34
CA ALA A 55 -11.26 -1.41 -18.52
C ALA A 55 -12.17 -0.64 -19.48
N ASP A 56 -13.41 -1.08 -19.66
CA ASP A 56 -14.41 -0.41 -20.50
C ASP A 56 -14.76 0.97 -19.96
N GLU A 57 -14.90 1.12 -18.64
CA GLU A 57 -15.13 2.44 -18.04
C GLU A 57 -13.96 3.40 -18.31
N LEU A 58 -12.72 2.91 -18.22
CA LEU A 58 -11.54 3.70 -18.54
C LEU A 58 -11.51 4.05 -20.04
N SER A 59 -11.68 3.06 -20.91
CA SER A 59 -11.43 3.17 -22.35
C SER A 59 -12.56 3.89 -23.10
N GLU A 60 -13.82 3.60 -22.77
CA GLU A 60 -14.97 4.13 -23.50
C GLU A 60 -15.50 5.44 -22.92
N ARG A 61 -15.27 5.70 -21.62
CA ARG A 61 -15.85 6.88 -20.93
C ARG A 61 -14.78 7.88 -20.53
N PHE A 62 -13.77 7.45 -19.77
CA PHE A 62 -12.81 8.38 -19.19
C PHE A 62 -11.77 8.89 -20.19
N LEU A 63 -11.09 8.02 -20.93
CA LEU A 63 -10.02 8.39 -21.86
C LEU A 63 -10.49 9.37 -22.96
N PRO A 64 -11.66 9.19 -23.60
CA PRO A 64 -12.15 10.15 -24.60
C PRO A 64 -12.46 11.51 -23.98
N ALA A 65 -13.06 11.53 -22.78
CA ALA A 65 -13.42 12.75 -22.08
C ALA A 65 -12.17 13.57 -21.71
N ILE A 66 -11.15 12.95 -21.11
CA ILE A 66 -9.93 13.67 -20.75
C ILE A 66 -9.09 14.06 -21.96
N THR A 67 -9.08 13.25 -23.03
CA THR A 67 -8.37 13.61 -24.26
C THR A 67 -8.95 14.90 -24.83
N LYS A 68 -10.28 14.96 -24.94
CA LYS A 68 -10.97 16.18 -25.38
C LYS A 68 -10.73 17.35 -24.44
N GLU A 69 -10.81 17.16 -23.13
CA GLU A 69 -10.58 18.24 -22.16
C GLU A 69 -9.15 18.81 -22.25
N LEU A 70 -8.15 17.95 -22.44
CA LEU A 70 -6.76 18.37 -22.61
C LEU A 70 -6.53 19.08 -23.95
N GLU A 71 -7.25 18.69 -25.00
CA GLU A 71 -7.21 19.37 -26.31
C GLU A 71 -7.89 20.74 -26.26
N ASP A 72 -9.10 20.80 -25.69
CA ASP A 72 -9.93 22.02 -25.62
C ASP A 72 -9.29 23.10 -24.72
N ASN A 73 -8.56 22.69 -23.68
CA ASN A 73 -7.92 23.61 -22.71
C ASN A 73 -6.41 23.76 -22.93
N ARG A 74 -5.86 23.26 -24.04
CA ARG A 74 -4.42 23.34 -24.32
C ARG A 74 -3.98 24.80 -24.44
N ALA A 75 -3.07 25.22 -23.57
CA ALA A 75 -2.47 26.55 -23.69
C ALA A 75 -1.53 26.61 -24.91
N PRO A 76 -1.42 27.75 -25.63
CA PRO A 76 -0.55 27.89 -26.80
C PRO A 76 0.92 27.52 -26.55
N GLU A 77 1.40 27.74 -25.32
CA GLU A 77 2.75 27.44 -24.85
C GLU A 77 2.94 26.00 -24.32
N GLU A 78 1.86 25.22 -24.18
CA GLU A 78 1.92 23.88 -23.60
C GLU A 78 2.53 22.86 -24.58
N THR A 79 3.61 22.21 -24.14
CA THR A 79 4.31 21.21 -24.97
C THR A 79 3.57 19.87 -24.98
N ASP A 80 3.80 19.03 -25.98
CA ASP A 80 3.23 17.67 -26.01
C ASP A 80 3.67 16.83 -24.80
N ALA A 81 4.86 17.12 -24.23
CA ALA A 81 5.34 16.48 -23.02
C ALA A 81 4.52 16.87 -21.77
N ASP A 82 4.03 18.11 -21.71
CA ASP A 82 3.18 18.60 -20.63
C ASP A 82 1.78 17.99 -20.72
N VAL A 83 1.19 17.95 -21.92
CA VAL A 83 -0.06 17.24 -22.18
C VAL A 83 0.04 15.76 -21.80
N ALA A 84 1.12 15.09 -22.21
CA ALA A 84 1.35 13.68 -21.86
C ALA A 84 1.50 13.47 -20.34
N ARG A 85 2.15 14.40 -19.65
CA ARG A 85 2.29 14.38 -18.19
C ARG A 85 0.95 14.56 -17.50
N ASN A 86 0.13 15.51 -17.95
CA ASN A 86 -1.22 15.74 -17.45
C ASN A 86 -2.14 14.55 -17.70
N ARG A 87 -2.05 13.92 -18.87
CA ARG A 87 -2.80 12.69 -19.18
C ARG A 87 -2.46 11.55 -18.22
N ARG A 88 -1.17 11.25 -18.01
CA ARG A 88 -0.73 10.23 -17.04
C ARG A 88 -1.21 10.53 -15.62
N ARG A 89 -1.14 11.80 -15.21
CA ARG A 89 -1.64 12.27 -13.91
C ARG A 89 -3.13 11.95 -13.73
N LEU A 90 -3.95 12.28 -14.72
CA LEU A 90 -5.41 12.04 -14.69
C LEU A 90 -5.74 10.54 -14.70
N ILE A 91 -5.04 9.73 -15.50
CA ILE A 91 -5.20 8.28 -15.53
C ILE A 91 -4.87 7.67 -14.16
N PHE A 92 -3.76 8.08 -13.54
CA PHE A 92 -3.41 7.66 -12.20
C PHE A 92 -4.53 7.99 -11.20
N GLN A 93 -4.99 9.24 -11.16
CA GLN A 93 -6.07 9.66 -10.25
C GLN A 93 -7.37 8.89 -10.49
N PHE A 94 -7.73 8.64 -11.75
CA PHE A 94 -8.91 7.85 -12.10
C PHE A 94 -8.82 6.42 -11.57
N ARG A 95 -7.71 5.71 -11.79
CA ARG A 95 -7.57 4.33 -11.30
C ARG A 95 -7.69 4.24 -9.79
N GLN A 96 -7.14 5.22 -9.10
CA GLN A 96 -7.20 5.24 -7.66
C GLN A 96 -8.60 5.57 -7.14
N HIS A 97 -9.32 6.45 -7.85
CA HIS A 97 -10.73 6.68 -7.62
C HIS A 97 -11.55 5.40 -7.85
N GLN A 98 -11.28 4.69 -8.94
CA GLN A 98 -11.92 3.42 -9.29
C GLN A 98 -11.67 2.36 -8.22
N PHE A 99 -10.42 2.19 -7.76
CA PHE A 99 -10.09 1.34 -6.62
C PHE A 99 -10.88 1.74 -5.36
N ALA A 100 -10.85 3.02 -5.00
CA ALA A 100 -11.51 3.51 -3.78
C ALA A 100 -13.02 3.28 -3.81
N THR A 101 -13.67 3.52 -4.95
CA THR A 101 -15.14 3.52 -5.06
C THR A 101 -15.73 2.17 -5.43
N GLN A 102 -15.04 1.37 -6.26
CA GLN A 102 -15.60 0.12 -6.79
C GLN A 102 -15.08 -1.12 -6.07
N LEU A 103 -13.95 -1.02 -5.37
CA LEU A 103 -13.36 -2.14 -4.65
C LEU A 103 -13.37 -1.87 -3.14
N LEU A 104 -12.71 -0.78 -2.71
CA LEU A 104 -12.52 -0.52 -1.29
C LEU A 104 -13.80 -0.12 -0.56
N ALA A 105 -14.63 0.78 -1.11
CA ALA A 105 -15.88 1.19 -0.47
C ALA A 105 -16.90 0.04 -0.29
N PRO A 106 -17.13 -0.83 -1.29
CA PRO A 106 -17.94 -2.03 -1.10
C PRO A 106 -17.36 -2.98 -0.05
N ALA A 107 -16.04 -3.19 -0.06
CA ALA A 107 -15.36 -4.03 0.92
C ALA A 107 -15.49 -3.49 2.36
N LEU A 108 -15.34 -2.17 2.54
CA LEU A 108 -15.53 -1.48 3.83
C LEU A 108 -16.98 -1.58 4.32
N THR A 109 -17.95 -1.55 3.40
CA THR A 109 -19.37 -1.71 3.71
C THR A 109 -19.68 -3.13 4.18
N LYS A 110 -19.06 -4.13 3.55
CA LYS A 110 -19.20 -5.54 3.93
C LYS A 110 -18.52 -5.86 5.27
N TYR A 111 -17.37 -5.23 5.55
CA TYR A 111 -16.54 -5.50 6.73
C TYR A 111 -16.29 -4.23 7.57
N PRO A 112 -17.34 -3.64 8.19
CA PRO A 112 -17.21 -2.40 8.93
C PRO A 112 -16.29 -2.58 10.14
N GLY A 113 -15.22 -1.79 10.21
CA GLY A 113 -14.26 -1.79 11.33
C GLY A 113 -13.27 -2.97 11.34
N GLN A 114 -13.35 -3.89 10.38
CA GLN A 114 -12.52 -5.10 10.35
C GLN A 114 -11.33 -4.94 9.38
N TRP A 115 -10.44 -3.99 9.68
CA TRP A 115 -9.35 -3.56 8.79
C TRP A 115 -8.39 -4.70 8.42
N ALA A 116 -8.13 -5.63 9.34
CA ALA A 116 -7.22 -6.76 9.12
C ALA A 116 -7.70 -7.68 7.98
N ILE A 117 -9.02 -7.86 7.83
CA ILE A 117 -9.59 -8.66 6.74
C ILE A 117 -9.36 -7.99 5.37
N LEU A 118 -9.25 -6.65 5.34
CA LEU A 118 -8.99 -5.89 4.13
C LEU A 118 -7.50 -5.87 3.75
N HIS A 119 -6.61 -6.37 4.61
CA HIS A 119 -5.16 -6.34 4.39
C HIS A 119 -4.73 -6.94 3.05
N PRO A 120 -5.20 -8.14 2.62
CA PRO A 120 -4.80 -8.71 1.34
C PRO A 120 -5.18 -7.85 0.13
N LEU A 121 -6.34 -7.18 0.19
CA LEU A 121 -6.79 -6.25 -0.86
C LEU A 121 -5.87 -5.04 -0.95
N LEU A 122 -5.54 -4.42 0.19
CA LEU A 122 -4.68 -3.24 0.24
C LEU A 122 -3.21 -3.55 -0.08
N LEU A 123 -2.78 -4.80 0.17
CA LEU A 123 -1.45 -5.28 -0.19
C LEU A 123 -1.34 -5.55 -1.69
N ALA A 124 -2.39 -6.08 -2.31
CA ALA A 124 -2.45 -6.32 -3.76
C ALA A 124 -2.59 -5.02 -4.57
N HIS A 125 -3.07 -3.94 -3.96
CA HIS A 125 -3.25 -2.64 -4.61
C HIS A 125 -1.91 -1.91 -4.86
N ARG A 126 -1.57 -1.73 -6.14
CA ARG A 126 -0.46 -0.88 -6.58
C ARG A 126 -0.70 0.59 -6.23
N PRO A 127 0.35 1.43 -6.19
CA PRO A 127 1.79 1.13 -6.40
C PRO A 127 2.57 0.33 -5.33
N PHE A 128 1.97 -0.21 -4.27
CA PHE A 128 2.68 -0.35 -2.97
C PHE A 128 2.95 -1.78 -2.51
N ASN A 129 3.60 -2.56 -3.37
CA ASN A 129 3.82 -4.00 -3.20
C ASN A 129 4.90 -4.43 -2.20
N ARG A 130 5.53 -3.50 -1.47
CA ARG A 130 6.62 -3.88 -0.56
C ARG A 130 6.10 -3.98 0.87
N THR A 131 6.06 -5.21 1.38
CA THR A 131 5.76 -5.48 2.78
C THR A 131 6.80 -4.84 3.68
N SER A 132 6.42 -4.54 4.91
CA SER A 132 7.32 -4.01 5.93
C SER A 132 8.50 -4.93 6.18
N ALA A 133 8.29 -6.24 6.07
CA ALA A 133 9.37 -7.23 6.15
C ALA A 133 10.38 -7.08 5.01
N ALA A 134 9.94 -6.83 3.77
CA ALA A 134 10.84 -6.63 2.63
C ALA A 134 11.66 -5.33 2.76
N GLU A 135 11.09 -4.31 3.39
CA GLU A 135 11.76 -3.03 3.66
C GLU A 135 12.55 -3.02 4.97
N ASN A 136 12.52 -4.11 5.76
CA ASN A 136 13.03 -4.14 7.14
C ASN A 136 12.55 -2.95 7.97
N ALA A 137 11.25 -2.63 7.89
CA ALA A 137 10.66 -1.49 8.59
C ALA A 137 10.97 -1.54 10.10
N VAL A 138 10.93 -2.75 10.69
CA VAL A 138 11.65 -3.06 11.92
C VAL A 138 12.87 -3.90 11.57
N MET A 139 14.07 -3.47 11.97
CA MET A 139 15.32 -4.20 11.68
C MET A 139 15.52 -5.38 12.65
N LYS A 140 16.03 -6.52 12.14
CA LYS A 140 16.39 -7.67 12.99
C LYS A 140 17.37 -7.32 14.11
N SER A 141 18.35 -6.46 13.82
CA SER A 141 19.32 -5.98 14.80
C SER A 141 18.66 -5.22 15.95
N THR A 142 17.64 -4.41 15.67
CA THR A 142 16.85 -3.69 16.68
C THR A 142 16.11 -4.67 17.59
N VAL A 143 15.52 -5.72 17.03
CA VAL A 143 14.84 -6.78 17.80
C VAL A 143 15.82 -7.53 18.70
N LEU A 144 16.98 -7.90 18.16
CA LEU A 144 18.03 -8.57 18.94
C LEU A 144 18.51 -7.71 20.11
N ALA A 145 18.82 -6.44 19.88
CA ALA A 145 19.24 -5.52 20.92
C ALA A 145 18.17 -5.37 22.02
N ALA A 146 16.91 -5.24 21.63
CA ALA A 146 15.80 -5.17 22.59
C ALA A 146 15.65 -6.47 23.41
N HIS A 147 15.78 -7.64 22.80
CA HIS A 147 15.75 -8.91 23.52
C HIS A 147 16.89 -9.03 24.52
N GLN A 148 18.10 -8.63 24.15
CA GLN A 148 19.25 -8.60 25.05
C GLN A 148 18.99 -7.70 26.25
N GLU A 149 18.49 -6.49 26.00
CA GLU A 149 18.17 -5.52 27.04
C GLU A 149 17.07 -6.04 27.98
N LEU A 150 16.07 -6.74 27.45
CA LEU A 150 14.98 -7.31 28.24
C LEU A 150 15.32 -8.64 28.91
N GLY A 151 16.49 -9.23 28.65
CA GLY A 151 16.84 -10.57 29.13
C GLY A 151 15.99 -11.69 28.53
N LEU A 152 15.42 -11.46 27.33
CA LEU A 152 14.63 -12.43 26.57
C LEU A 152 15.54 -13.36 25.74
N PRO A 153 15.04 -14.52 25.27
CA PRO A 153 15.83 -15.42 24.42
C PRO A 153 16.33 -14.72 23.14
N THR A 154 17.60 -14.92 22.82
CA THR A 154 18.28 -14.29 21.67
C THR A 154 18.73 -15.30 20.61
N ASP A 155 18.22 -16.53 20.66
CA ASP A 155 18.54 -17.51 19.63
C ASP A 155 18.00 -17.06 18.25
N PRO A 156 18.65 -17.44 17.13
CA PRO A 156 18.28 -16.94 15.82
C PRO A 156 16.82 -17.18 15.42
N ALA A 157 16.25 -18.32 15.82
CA ALA A 157 14.87 -18.67 15.46
C ALA A 157 13.86 -17.77 16.19
N THR A 158 14.10 -17.51 17.48
CA THR A 158 13.27 -16.57 18.27
C THR A 158 13.32 -15.16 17.70
N ILE A 159 14.51 -14.64 17.37
CA ILE A 159 14.67 -13.30 16.80
C ILE A 159 14.00 -13.19 15.44
N ASP A 160 14.16 -14.20 14.57
CA ASP A 160 13.53 -14.20 13.25
C ASP A 160 12.01 -14.22 13.35
N ASN A 161 11.44 -15.01 14.27
CA ASN A 161 10.00 -15.06 14.48
C ASN A 161 9.47 -13.73 15.04
N ARG A 162 10.14 -13.14 16.04
CA ARG A 162 9.73 -11.84 16.58
C ARG A 162 9.83 -10.74 15.52
N TRP A 163 10.91 -10.71 14.73
CA TRP A 163 11.09 -9.75 13.64
C TRP A 163 9.97 -9.85 12.59
N LYS A 164 9.60 -11.05 12.17
CA LYS A 164 8.47 -11.26 11.25
C LYS A 164 7.17 -10.73 11.85
N ASN A 165 6.85 -11.14 13.08
CA ASN A 165 5.62 -10.72 13.76
C ASN A 165 5.52 -9.20 13.92
N LEU A 166 6.63 -8.51 14.23
CA LEU A 166 6.61 -7.04 14.33
C LEU A 166 6.38 -6.38 12.97
N ASN A 167 7.02 -6.86 11.90
CA ASN A 167 6.79 -6.31 10.57
C ASN A 167 5.37 -6.60 10.05
N GLU A 168 4.78 -7.75 10.39
CA GLU A 168 3.37 -8.04 10.11
C GLU A 168 2.43 -7.06 10.84
N GLN A 169 2.73 -6.71 12.09
CA GLN A 169 1.98 -5.68 12.81
C GLN A 169 2.11 -4.29 12.16
N VAL A 170 3.30 -3.94 11.66
CA VAL A 170 3.49 -2.70 10.88
C VAL A 170 2.61 -2.71 9.62
N ASP A 171 2.56 -3.83 8.90
CA ASP A 171 1.74 -3.97 7.69
C ASP A 171 0.23 -3.84 7.97
N LEU A 172 -0.25 -4.39 9.09
CA LEU A 172 -1.64 -4.23 9.54
C LEU A 172 -1.95 -2.79 9.95
N LEU A 173 -1.06 -2.13 10.67
CA LEU A 173 -1.23 -0.73 11.08
C LEU A 173 -1.19 0.22 9.87
N LEU A 174 -0.28 -0.04 8.92
CA LEU A 174 -0.23 0.69 7.65
C LEU A 174 -1.52 0.51 6.85
N THR A 175 -2.11 -0.68 6.85
CA THR A 175 -3.41 -0.95 6.21
C THR A 175 -4.51 -0.08 6.80
N GLN A 176 -4.60 -0.01 8.13
CA GLN A 176 -5.55 0.86 8.82
C GLN A 176 -5.36 2.33 8.43
N ARG A 177 -4.10 2.80 8.37
CA ARG A 177 -3.76 4.17 7.96
C ARG A 177 -4.13 4.45 6.50
N LYS A 178 -3.84 3.53 5.58
CA LYS A 178 -4.25 3.61 4.17
C LYS A 178 -5.77 3.75 4.05
N ILE A 179 -6.53 2.89 4.74
CA ILE A 179 -7.99 2.94 4.76
C ILE A 179 -8.49 4.29 5.27
N HIS A 180 -7.89 4.82 6.34
CA HIS A 180 -8.23 6.13 6.87
C HIS A 180 -8.04 7.23 5.82
N HIS A 181 -6.88 7.24 5.13
CA HIS A 181 -6.62 8.20 4.05
C HIS A 181 -7.62 8.09 2.90
N PHE A 182 -7.92 6.87 2.43
CA PHE A 182 -8.95 6.68 1.41
C PHE A 182 -10.31 7.21 1.85
N GLN A 183 -10.70 7.00 3.12
CA GLN A 183 -11.94 7.57 3.66
C GLN A 183 -11.91 9.10 3.71
N GLN A 184 -10.78 9.73 4.04
CA GLN A 184 -10.66 11.19 3.99
C GLN A 184 -10.81 11.72 2.56
N TRP A 185 -10.19 11.06 1.58
CA TRP A 185 -10.27 11.45 0.17
C TRP A 185 -11.68 11.29 -0.40
N MET A 186 -12.34 10.15 -0.14
CA MET A 186 -13.73 9.92 -0.55
C MET A 186 -14.68 10.97 0.03
N ASN A 187 -14.41 11.43 1.27
CA ASN A 187 -15.20 12.47 1.94
C ASN A 187 -14.73 13.90 1.63
N ARG A 188 -13.76 14.09 0.73
CA ARG A 188 -13.17 15.40 0.37
C ARG A 188 -12.62 16.18 1.58
N LYS A 189 -12.15 15.47 2.60
CA LYS A 189 -11.58 16.04 3.83
C LYS A 189 -10.06 16.21 3.79
N ALA A 190 -9.41 15.64 2.79
CA ALA A 190 -7.98 15.76 2.54
C ALA A 190 -7.71 15.84 1.04
N GLU A 191 -6.59 16.46 0.68
CA GLU A 191 -6.13 16.49 -0.71
C GLU A 191 -5.67 15.11 -1.16
N TYR A 192 -6.08 14.75 -2.38
CA TYR A 192 -5.71 13.49 -2.99
C TYR A 192 -4.35 13.62 -3.69
N PRO A 193 -3.39 12.69 -3.49
CA PRO A 193 -2.10 12.75 -4.16
C PRO A 193 -2.24 12.80 -5.68
N VAL A 194 -1.66 13.83 -6.30
CA VAL A 194 -1.85 14.05 -7.75
C VAL A 194 -0.97 13.13 -8.60
N SER A 195 0.06 12.49 -8.04
CA SER A 195 0.96 11.62 -8.79
C SER A 195 1.30 10.34 -8.03
N GLU A 196 1.74 9.35 -8.80
CA GLU A 196 2.21 8.08 -8.25
C GLU A 196 3.40 8.25 -7.29
N GLU A 197 4.29 9.21 -7.58
CA GLU A 197 5.40 9.56 -6.71
C GLU A 197 4.94 10.22 -5.40
N ALA A 198 4.00 11.16 -5.47
CA ALA A 198 3.44 11.79 -4.26
C ALA A 198 2.78 10.73 -3.36
N MET A 199 2.03 9.81 -3.96
CA MET A 199 1.44 8.71 -3.21
C MET A 199 2.49 7.73 -2.66
N ARG A 200 3.58 7.47 -3.40
CA ARG A 200 4.73 6.69 -2.89
C ARG A 200 5.34 7.30 -1.65
N ASN A 201 5.58 8.60 -1.68
CA ASN A 201 6.18 9.29 -0.56
C ASN A 201 5.24 9.29 0.66
N LEU A 202 3.94 9.49 0.44
CA LEU A 202 2.93 9.37 1.50
C LEU A 202 2.99 8.00 2.19
N TRP A 203 2.96 6.89 1.45
CA TRP A 203 2.95 5.58 2.09
C TRP A 203 4.27 5.17 2.71
N LYS A 204 5.41 5.61 2.16
CA LYS A 204 6.70 5.46 2.84
C LYS A 204 6.68 6.18 4.18
N GLN A 205 6.14 7.40 4.23
CA GLN A 205 6.00 8.13 5.48
C GLN A 205 5.06 7.41 6.45
N GLU A 206 3.89 6.94 6.00
CA GLU A 206 2.96 6.18 6.85
C GLU A 206 3.57 4.86 7.35
N GLN A 207 4.39 4.19 6.55
CA GLN A 207 5.11 2.98 6.96
C GLN A 207 6.15 3.28 8.04
N ILE A 208 6.91 4.36 7.90
CA ILE A 208 7.85 4.83 8.94
C ILE A 208 7.10 5.16 10.23
N LEU A 209 5.97 5.86 10.13
CA LEU A 209 5.14 6.18 11.30
C LEU A 209 4.59 4.91 11.98
N ALA A 210 4.12 3.94 11.19
CA ALA A 210 3.66 2.66 11.70
C ALA A 210 4.80 1.86 12.36
N ALA A 211 5.97 1.81 11.73
CA ALA A 211 7.15 1.14 12.27
C ALA A 211 7.60 1.76 13.60
N ASN A 212 7.71 3.09 13.66
CA ASN A 212 8.06 3.80 14.89
C ASN A 212 7.06 3.53 16.01
N GLN A 213 5.77 3.49 15.69
CA GLN A 213 4.72 3.19 16.66
C GLN A 213 4.87 1.75 17.21
N ILE A 214 5.07 0.76 16.34
CA ILE A 214 5.26 -0.64 16.76
C ILE A 214 6.57 -0.79 17.56
N ILE A 215 7.68 -0.20 17.12
CA ILE A 215 8.95 -0.22 17.87
C ILE A 215 8.77 0.38 19.26
N HIS A 216 8.07 1.52 19.37
CA HIS A 216 7.83 2.16 20.65
C HIS A 216 7.05 1.25 21.59
N GLN A 217 5.89 0.75 21.13
CA GLN A 217 4.97 -0.05 21.94
C GLN A 217 5.56 -1.42 22.32
N GLU A 218 6.22 -2.09 21.38
CA GLU A 218 6.60 -3.48 21.54
C GLU A 218 8.04 -3.69 22.03
N LEU A 219 8.90 -2.67 21.92
CA LEU A 219 10.32 -2.75 22.28
C LEU A 219 10.71 -1.66 23.28
N THR A 220 10.47 -0.38 22.96
CA THR A 220 10.94 0.74 23.80
C THR A 220 10.22 0.83 25.14
N GLU A 221 8.88 0.81 25.16
CA GLU A 221 8.08 0.87 26.38
C GLU A 221 8.42 -0.27 27.36
N PRO A 222 8.51 -1.55 26.93
CA PRO A 222 8.97 -2.63 27.79
C PRO A 222 10.37 -2.41 28.40
N ILE A 223 11.31 -1.87 27.61
CA ILE A 223 12.68 -1.59 28.08
C ILE A 223 12.64 -0.49 29.15
N THR A 224 11.91 0.61 28.89
CA THR A 224 11.73 1.69 29.86
C THR A 224 11.07 1.18 31.15
N ALA A 225 10.04 0.35 31.04
CA ALA A 225 9.36 -0.25 32.20
C ALA A 225 10.31 -1.14 33.02
N LYS A 226 11.18 -1.92 32.36
CA LYS A 226 12.21 -2.70 33.04
C LYS A 226 13.17 -1.82 33.84
N HIS A 227 13.72 -0.77 33.23
CA HIS A 227 14.65 0.14 33.91
C HIS A 227 14.02 0.84 35.10
N LEU A 228 12.79 1.34 34.96
CA LEU A 228 12.08 1.98 36.07
C LEU A 228 11.88 1.03 37.26
N ALA A 229 11.59 -0.26 36.99
CA ALA A 229 11.45 -1.26 38.04
C ALA A 229 12.80 -1.59 38.72
N GLU A 230 13.90 -1.61 37.96
CA GLU A 230 15.25 -1.84 38.49
C GLU A 230 15.73 -0.67 39.35
N GLU A 231 15.45 0.57 38.93
CA GLU A 231 15.74 1.79 39.70
C GLU A 231 14.94 1.82 41.01
N GLU A 232 13.64 1.51 40.96
CA GLU A 232 12.80 1.46 42.15
C GLU A 232 13.27 0.38 43.15
N ASN A 233 13.62 -0.81 42.64
CA ASN A 233 14.16 -1.87 43.48
C ASN A 233 15.51 -1.50 44.10
N SER A 234 16.38 -0.83 43.34
CA SER A 234 17.68 -0.37 43.84
C SER A 234 17.53 0.71 44.92
N SER A 235 16.60 1.65 44.74
CA SER A 235 16.28 2.67 45.74
C SER A 235 15.75 2.05 47.02
N ARG A 236 14.81 1.10 46.92
CA ARG A 236 14.25 0.40 48.09
C ARG A 236 15.31 -0.43 48.83
N ALA A 237 16.23 -1.05 48.11
CA ALA A 237 17.34 -1.79 48.72
C ALA A 237 18.31 -0.88 49.47
N ALA A 238 18.54 0.34 48.98
CA ALA A 238 19.37 1.34 49.65
C ALA A 238 18.69 1.90 50.92
N ASP A 239 17.37 2.07 50.93
CA ASP A 239 16.62 2.54 52.11
C ASP A 239 16.57 1.51 53.27
N LEU A 240 16.90 0.25 53.00
CA LEU A 240 16.88 -0.86 53.97
C LEU A 240 18.26 -1.20 54.56
N LEU A 241 19.34 -0.52 54.12
CA LEU A 241 20.72 -0.68 54.60
C LEU A 241 21.14 0.47 55.52
#